data_AF-A0A6P0HR53-F1
#
_entry.id   AF-A0A6P0HR53-F1
#
_cell.length_a   1.000
_cell.length_b   1.000
_cell.length_c   1.000
_cell.angle_alpha   90.00
_cell.angle_beta   90.00
_cell.angle_gamma   90.00
#
_symmetry.space_group_name_H-M   'P 1'
#
loop_
_entity.id
_entity.type
_entity.pdbx_description
1 polymer ?
#
loop_
_entity_poly.entity_id
_entity_poly.type
_entity_poly.pdbx_seq_one_letter_code
_entity_poly.pdbx_strand_id
1 'polypeptide(L)'
;MTNAEQRKKQVESFIDTDAKKISWSGELKEDCGKLIIHTFNPDEVFQGIYRPFCKQNYYYNKDLNNRLYQMPKIFPNQNVENLAICVTGVGVVKDFSALIVNTIPDLCIQGAATAGQCFPLYTYEKQSDLGELFAINNTEKYTKKENIPNTILKDFQKKYQDKTINKEDIFYYIYGVLHFPEYKQRFAADLKKMLPHIPYTKDFWKFSKAGKELAYWHLNYETIELYELEEFKKDLFLNDEDYRVEKMTFGKNKNGIDKTIIIYNSKLT
;
A
#
# COMPACT_ATOMS: atom_id res chain seq x y z
N MET A 1 -16.63 -38.94 1.88
CA MET A 1 -16.33 -37.64 1.24
C MET A 1 -17.45 -36.69 1.57
N THR A 2 -17.13 -35.46 1.97
CA THR A 2 -18.14 -34.43 2.19
C THR A 2 -18.73 -33.98 0.85
N ASN A 3 -19.93 -33.38 0.86
CA ASN A 3 -20.54 -32.79 -0.35
C ASN A 3 -19.62 -31.73 -0.99
N ALA A 4 -18.79 -31.05 -0.20
CA ALA A 4 -17.82 -30.08 -0.70
C ALA A 4 -16.68 -30.74 -1.47
N GLU A 5 -16.13 -31.84 -0.96
CA GLU A 5 -15.06 -32.59 -1.64
C GLU A 5 -15.53 -33.21 -2.96
N GLN A 6 -16.77 -33.70 -3.00
CA GLN A 6 -17.37 -34.24 -4.22
C GLN A 6 -17.55 -33.16 -5.29
N ARG A 7 -18.09 -31.99 -4.92
CA ARG A 7 -18.21 -30.85 -5.83
C ARG A 7 -16.87 -30.41 -6.37
N LYS A 8 -15.85 -30.32 -5.52
CA LYS A 8 -14.49 -29.95 -5.95
C LYS A 8 -13.93 -30.93 -6.98
N LYS A 9 -14.03 -32.24 -6.73
CA LYS A 9 -13.58 -33.27 -7.68
C LYS A 9 -14.32 -33.18 -9.01
N GLN A 10 -15.62 -32.90 -8.98
CA GLN A 10 -16.42 -32.73 -10.18
C GLN A 10 -15.93 -31.51 -10.98
N VAL A 11 -15.76 -30.35 -10.33
CA VAL A 11 -15.23 -29.14 -10.96
C VAL A 11 -13.85 -29.40 -11.58
N GLU A 12 -12.93 -29.99 -10.83
CA GLU A 12 -11.58 -30.28 -11.31
C GLU A 12 -11.53 -31.25 -12.50
N SER A 13 -12.60 -32.03 -12.74
CA SER A 13 -12.68 -32.94 -13.89
C SER A 13 -13.03 -32.27 -15.22
N PHE A 14 -13.60 -31.05 -15.22
CA PHE A 14 -14.04 -30.37 -16.45
C PHE A 14 -13.51 -28.95 -16.64
N ILE A 15 -12.93 -28.32 -15.62
CA ILE A 15 -12.37 -26.97 -15.78
C ILE A 15 -11.16 -26.97 -16.72
N ASP A 16 -11.04 -25.89 -17.49
CA ASP A 16 -9.81 -25.59 -18.22
C ASP A 16 -8.78 -24.97 -17.27
N THR A 17 -7.58 -25.56 -17.23
CA THR A 17 -6.48 -25.13 -16.36
C THR A 17 -5.43 -24.28 -17.07
N ASP A 18 -5.70 -23.87 -18.32
CA ASP A 18 -4.88 -22.88 -19.03
C ASP A 18 -4.89 -21.54 -18.26
N ALA A 19 -3.72 -21.19 -17.72
CA ALA A 19 -3.50 -19.96 -16.96
C ALA A 19 -3.71 -18.68 -17.79
N LYS A 20 -3.71 -18.76 -19.14
CA LYS A 20 -4.05 -17.63 -20.02
C LYS A 20 -5.55 -17.34 -20.06
N LYS A 21 -6.39 -18.27 -19.60
CA LYS A 21 -7.84 -18.10 -19.50
C LYS A 21 -8.24 -17.71 -18.08
N ILE A 22 -7.97 -18.59 -17.11
CA ILE A 22 -8.33 -18.37 -15.70
C ILE A 22 -7.18 -18.87 -14.81
N SER A 23 -6.71 -18.00 -13.92
CA SER A 23 -5.84 -18.39 -12.81
C SER A 23 -6.70 -18.85 -11.62
N TRP A 24 -7.04 -20.13 -11.58
CA TRP A 24 -7.93 -20.70 -10.57
C TRP A 24 -7.35 -20.63 -9.15
N SER A 25 -8.15 -20.12 -8.21
CA SER A 25 -7.96 -20.29 -6.76
C SER A 25 -8.83 -21.42 -6.22
N GLY A 26 -8.62 -21.81 -4.95
CA GLY A 26 -9.50 -22.77 -4.28
C GLY A 26 -10.93 -22.25 -4.20
N GLU A 27 -11.08 -20.98 -3.85
CA GLU A 27 -12.34 -20.27 -3.70
C GLU A 27 -13.11 -20.19 -5.03
N LEU A 28 -12.43 -19.84 -6.14
CA LEU A 28 -13.08 -19.81 -7.47
C LEU A 28 -13.59 -21.19 -7.91
N LYS A 29 -12.85 -22.26 -7.59
CA LYS A 29 -13.29 -23.63 -7.87
C LYS A 29 -14.52 -24.00 -7.03
N GLU A 30 -14.57 -23.57 -5.77
CA GLU A 30 -15.73 -23.79 -4.92
C GLU A 30 -16.97 -23.05 -5.43
N ASP A 31 -16.80 -21.81 -5.87
CA ASP A 31 -17.88 -20.99 -6.44
C ASP A 31 -18.42 -21.59 -7.73
N CYS A 32 -17.52 -22.08 -8.60
CA CYS A 32 -17.90 -22.83 -9.80
C CYS A 32 -18.77 -24.05 -9.44
N GLY A 33 -18.37 -24.81 -8.41
CA GLY A 33 -19.15 -25.97 -7.94
C GLY A 33 -20.50 -25.60 -7.29
N LYS A 34 -20.66 -24.35 -6.86
CA LYS A 34 -21.92 -23.79 -6.34
C LYS A 34 -22.75 -23.08 -7.42
N LEU A 35 -22.27 -23.05 -8.66
CA LEU A 35 -22.89 -22.32 -9.79
C LEU A 35 -23.02 -20.81 -9.52
N ILE A 36 -22.08 -20.23 -8.79
CA ILE A 36 -22.03 -18.79 -8.56
C ILE A 36 -21.49 -18.11 -9.82
N ILE A 37 -22.21 -17.09 -10.30
CA ILE A 37 -21.83 -16.30 -11.46
C ILE A 37 -21.20 -15.00 -10.97
N HIS A 38 -19.99 -14.73 -11.45
CA HIS A 38 -19.26 -13.49 -11.20
C HIS A 38 -19.40 -12.55 -12.40
N THR A 39 -19.75 -11.30 -12.14
CA THR A 39 -19.94 -10.27 -13.18
C THR A 39 -18.94 -9.14 -12.97
N PHE A 40 -18.31 -8.70 -14.06
CA PHE A 40 -17.38 -7.56 -14.02
C PHE A 40 -18.11 -6.28 -13.60
N ASN A 41 -17.54 -5.57 -12.63
CA ASN A 41 -18.02 -4.26 -12.19
C ASN A 41 -16.94 -3.20 -12.42
N PRO A 42 -17.13 -2.23 -13.35
CA PRO A 42 -16.14 -1.20 -13.61
C PRO A 42 -15.83 -0.31 -12.40
N ASP A 43 -16.77 -0.16 -11.44
CA ASP A 43 -16.57 0.68 -10.24
C ASP A 43 -15.58 0.06 -9.23
N GLU A 44 -15.23 -1.22 -9.40
CA GLU A 44 -14.24 -1.93 -8.59
C GLU A 44 -12.84 -1.90 -9.22
N VAL A 45 -12.68 -1.25 -10.38
CA VAL A 45 -11.38 -1.01 -11.00
C VAL A 45 -10.85 0.35 -10.54
N PHE A 46 -9.78 0.37 -9.77
CA PHE A 46 -9.11 1.61 -9.40
C PHE A 46 -7.63 1.40 -9.09
N GLN A 47 -6.89 2.50 -8.92
CA GLN A 47 -5.45 2.44 -8.73
C GLN A 47 -5.09 1.95 -7.32
N GLY A 48 -4.33 0.86 -7.24
CA GLY A 48 -3.64 0.43 -6.03
C GLY A 48 -2.13 0.64 -6.18
N ILE A 49 -1.40 0.51 -5.07
CA ILE A 49 0.07 0.53 -5.06
C ILE A 49 0.61 -0.90 -5.00
N TYR A 50 1.18 -1.37 -6.11
CA TYR A 50 1.66 -2.74 -6.23
C TYR A 50 3.05 -2.90 -5.58
N ARG A 51 3.94 -1.94 -5.81
CA ARG A 51 5.29 -1.87 -5.24
C ARG A 51 5.59 -0.42 -4.84
N PRO A 52 6.65 -0.14 -4.07
CA PRO A 52 6.93 1.22 -3.63
C PRO A 52 7.07 2.11 -4.85
N PHE A 53 6.31 3.19 -4.91
CA PHE A 53 6.31 4.14 -6.01
C PHE A 53 5.85 3.56 -7.36
N CYS A 54 5.05 2.49 -7.36
CA CYS A 54 4.51 1.87 -8.56
C CYS A 54 3.00 1.62 -8.40
N LYS A 55 2.18 2.56 -8.88
CA LYS A 55 0.73 2.39 -8.98
C LYS A 55 0.37 1.49 -10.16
N GLN A 56 -0.69 0.69 -9.98
CA GLN A 56 -1.28 -0.13 -11.04
C GLN A 56 -2.80 -0.14 -10.91
N ASN A 57 -3.50 -0.33 -12.02
CA ASN A 57 -4.93 -0.61 -11.99
C ASN A 57 -5.16 -1.95 -11.31
N TYR A 58 -6.09 -1.98 -10.37
CA TYR A 58 -6.40 -3.12 -9.55
C TYR A 58 -7.91 -3.36 -9.59
N TYR A 59 -8.29 -4.61 -9.88
CA TYR A 59 -9.68 -5.05 -9.77
C TYR A 59 -9.92 -5.54 -8.33
N TYR A 60 -10.47 -4.64 -7.51
CA TYR A 60 -10.72 -4.84 -6.08
C TYR A 60 -12.11 -5.43 -5.85
N ASN A 61 -12.20 -6.75 -6.01
CA ASN A 61 -13.44 -7.49 -5.92
C ASN A 61 -13.30 -8.63 -4.89
N LYS A 62 -14.26 -8.71 -3.97
CA LYS A 62 -14.25 -9.69 -2.87
C LYS A 62 -14.27 -11.14 -3.34
N ASP A 63 -14.79 -11.40 -4.54
CA ASP A 63 -15.00 -12.73 -5.09
C ASP A 63 -13.81 -13.16 -5.97
N LEU A 64 -13.17 -12.22 -6.67
CA LEU A 64 -11.98 -12.47 -7.51
C LEU A 64 -10.63 -12.21 -6.81
N ASN A 65 -10.65 -11.76 -5.56
CA ASN A 65 -9.44 -11.63 -4.74
C ASN A 65 -9.49 -12.59 -3.57
N ASN A 66 -8.50 -13.49 -3.48
CA ASN A 66 -8.47 -14.52 -2.43
C ASN A 66 -8.60 -13.93 -1.02
N ARG A 67 -7.91 -12.83 -0.72
CA ARG A 67 -7.92 -12.23 0.63
C ARG A 67 -7.89 -10.71 0.55
N LEU A 68 -9.00 -10.07 0.93
CA LEU A 68 -9.07 -8.61 1.10
C LEU A 68 -8.72 -8.15 2.53
N TYR A 69 -8.68 -9.07 3.50
CA TYR A 69 -8.43 -8.76 4.91
C TYR A 69 -9.30 -7.61 5.44
N GLN A 70 -8.69 -6.61 6.07
CA GLN A 70 -9.38 -5.40 6.55
C GLN A 70 -9.35 -4.25 5.54
N MET A 71 -8.85 -4.46 4.31
CA MET A 71 -8.81 -3.40 3.30
C MET A 71 -10.20 -2.79 3.04
N PRO A 72 -11.33 -3.52 3.06
CA PRO A 72 -12.66 -2.91 2.86
C PRO A 72 -13.05 -1.92 3.96
N LYS A 73 -12.44 -1.99 5.14
CA LYS A 73 -12.61 -1.03 6.22
C LYS A 73 -11.58 0.09 6.21
N ILE A 74 -10.49 -0.05 5.48
CA ILE A 74 -9.40 0.92 5.42
C ILE A 74 -9.54 1.79 4.17
N PHE A 75 -9.72 1.15 3.03
CA PHE A 75 -9.94 1.74 1.71
C PHE A 75 -11.17 1.06 1.09
N PRO A 76 -12.39 1.50 1.44
CA PRO A 76 -13.61 0.86 0.96
C PRO A 76 -13.81 0.97 -0.56
N ASN A 77 -13.39 2.10 -1.15
CA ASN A 77 -13.44 2.39 -2.58
C ASN A 77 -12.51 3.57 -2.91
N GLN A 78 -12.36 3.90 -4.19
CA GLN A 78 -11.49 4.96 -4.69
C GLN A 78 -11.83 6.39 -4.23
N ASN A 79 -13.07 6.64 -3.79
CA ASN A 79 -13.52 7.98 -3.40
C ASN A 79 -13.33 8.28 -1.90
N VAL A 80 -12.89 7.28 -1.12
CA VAL A 80 -12.70 7.43 0.33
C VAL A 80 -11.21 7.60 0.61
N GLU A 81 -10.84 8.81 1.03
CA GLU A 81 -9.46 9.13 1.39
C GLU A 81 -9.07 8.50 2.73
N ASN A 82 -7.87 7.93 2.80
CA ASN A 82 -7.29 7.48 4.05
C ASN A 82 -5.76 7.46 3.92
N LEU A 83 -5.08 7.29 5.05
CA LEU A 83 -3.65 7.07 5.11
C LEU A 83 -3.38 5.77 5.88
N ALA A 84 -2.40 5.00 5.44
CA ALA A 84 -1.92 3.84 6.17
C ALA A 84 -0.40 3.75 6.12
N ILE A 85 0.22 3.42 7.25
CA ILE A 85 1.66 3.12 7.31
C ILE A 85 1.82 1.62 7.15
N CYS A 86 2.42 1.19 6.04
CA CYS A 86 2.71 -0.21 5.79
C CYS A 86 4.15 -0.54 6.18
N VAL A 87 4.35 -1.63 6.90
CA VAL A 87 5.65 -2.13 7.37
C VAL A 87 5.90 -3.54 6.87
N THR A 88 7.18 -3.91 6.78
CA THR A 88 7.58 -5.28 6.44
C THR A 88 7.02 -6.28 7.44
N GLY A 89 6.55 -7.42 6.95
CA GLY A 89 5.97 -8.46 7.80
C GLY A 89 6.99 -9.08 8.75
N VAL A 90 6.47 -9.76 9.77
CA VAL A 90 7.28 -10.45 10.77
C VAL A 90 7.94 -11.69 10.17
N GLY A 91 9.20 -11.94 10.51
CA GLY A 91 9.96 -13.12 10.08
C GLY A 91 10.56 -13.02 8.69
N VAL A 92 10.45 -11.87 8.03
CA VAL A 92 11.01 -11.68 6.68
C VAL A 92 12.53 -11.53 6.74
N VAL A 93 13.21 -12.04 5.71
CA VAL A 93 14.69 -11.95 5.61
C VAL A 93 15.16 -10.53 5.31
N LYS A 94 14.30 -9.72 4.68
CA LYS A 94 14.59 -8.34 4.30
C LYS A 94 14.69 -7.42 5.53
N ASP A 95 15.43 -6.34 5.35
CA ASP A 95 15.52 -5.30 6.36
C ASP A 95 14.18 -4.61 6.59
N PHE A 96 13.99 -4.14 7.83
CA PHE A 96 12.78 -3.42 8.20
C PHE A 96 12.64 -2.12 7.40
N SER A 97 11.44 -1.90 6.85
CA SER A 97 11.08 -0.63 6.21
C SER A 97 9.62 -0.29 6.49
N ALA A 98 9.31 1.00 6.38
CA ALA A 98 7.97 1.54 6.49
C ALA A 98 7.68 2.45 5.30
N LEU A 99 6.46 2.43 4.79
CA LEU A 99 6.00 3.30 3.71
C LEU A 99 4.56 3.72 3.98
N ILE A 100 4.29 5.02 3.98
CA ILE A 100 2.93 5.54 4.03
C ILE A 100 2.29 5.46 2.64
N VAL A 101 1.00 5.12 2.61
CA VAL A 101 0.19 5.01 1.38
C VAL A 101 -1.15 5.71 1.57
N ASN A 102 -1.72 6.22 0.48
CA ASN A 102 -3.07 6.81 0.42
C ASN A 102 -4.05 6.01 -0.46
N THR A 103 -3.64 4.85 -0.94
CA THR A 103 -4.48 3.90 -1.69
C THR A 103 -4.17 2.47 -1.26
N ILE A 104 -4.95 1.50 -1.76
CA ILE A 104 -4.82 0.08 -1.43
C ILE A 104 -3.42 -0.44 -1.79
N PRO A 105 -2.66 -0.94 -0.79
CA PRO A 105 -1.38 -1.58 -1.04
C PRO A 105 -1.53 -3.07 -1.33
N ASP A 106 -0.69 -3.58 -2.23
CA ASP A 106 -0.48 -5.02 -2.35
C ASP A 106 0.11 -5.60 -1.06
N LEU A 107 -0.27 -6.84 -0.73
CA LEU A 107 0.23 -7.54 0.46
C LEU A 107 1.77 -7.63 0.49
N CYS A 108 2.40 -7.69 -0.68
CA CYS A 108 3.84 -7.75 -0.86
C CYS A 108 4.40 -6.42 -1.37
N ILE A 109 3.85 -5.27 -0.95
CA ILE A 109 4.33 -3.94 -1.36
C ILE A 109 5.85 -3.77 -1.18
N GLN A 110 6.46 -4.28 -0.10
CA GLN A 110 7.92 -4.23 0.11
C GLN A 110 8.69 -5.39 -0.58
N GLY A 111 8.04 -6.03 -1.55
CA GLY A 111 8.55 -7.05 -2.44
C GLY A 111 8.12 -8.48 -2.05
N ALA A 112 8.56 -9.45 -2.84
CA ALA A 112 8.15 -10.85 -2.66
C ALA A 112 8.38 -11.36 -1.23
N ALA A 113 7.41 -12.16 -0.75
CA ALA A 113 7.40 -12.81 0.55
C ALA A 113 7.54 -11.86 1.76
N THR A 114 7.15 -10.59 1.64
CA THR A 114 7.17 -9.68 2.81
C THR A 114 5.89 -9.69 3.63
N ALA A 115 4.74 -10.02 3.04
CA ALA A 115 3.44 -10.07 3.72
C ALA A 115 3.25 -8.95 4.76
N GLY A 116 3.35 -7.71 4.29
CA GLY A 116 3.40 -6.52 5.14
C GLY A 116 2.13 -6.32 5.97
N GLN A 117 2.25 -5.51 7.02
CA GLN A 117 1.10 -5.06 7.82
C GLN A 117 0.89 -3.57 7.60
N CYS A 118 -0.36 -3.13 7.54
CA CYS A 118 -0.69 -1.72 7.38
C CYS A 118 -1.47 -1.19 8.58
N PHE A 119 -1.02 -0.05 9.10
CA PHE A 119 -1.59 0.65 10.24
C PHE A 119 -2.31 1.90 9.75
N PRO A 120 -3.65 1.84 9.63
CA PRO A 120 -4.44 2.92 9.05
C PRO A 120 -4.72 4.04 10.06
N LEU A 121 -4.76 5.29 9.59
CA LEU A 121 -5.13 6.45 10.40
C LEU A 121 -6.62 6.40 10.79
N TYR A 122 -7.46 6.01 9.83
CA TYR A 122 -8.90 5.84 10.04
C TYR A 122 -9.38 4.45 9.62
N THR A 123 -10.54 4.05 10.14
CA THR A 123 -11.34 2.96 9.57
C THR A 123 -12.72 3.47 9.20
N TYR A 124 -13.40 2.75 8.32
CA TYR A 124 -14.69 3.09 7.78
C TYR A 124 -15.65 1.92 7.99
N GLU A 125 -16.84 2.24 8.49
CA GLU A 125 -17.94 1.30 8.65
C GLU A 125 -19.05 1.71 7.67
N LYS A 126 -19.55 0.75 6.88
CA LYS A 126 -20.66 1.00 5.97
C LYS A 126 -21.91 1.33 6.79
N GLN A 127 -22.60 2.42 6.45
CA GLN A 127 -23.89 2.75 7.06
C GLN A 127 -24.93 1.68 6.70
N SER A 128 -25.95 1.54 7.54
CA SER A 128 -27.04 0.57 7.30
C SER A 128 -27.82 0.90 6.03
N ASP A 129 -28.52 -0.09 5.48
CA ASP A 129 -29.28 0.03 4.23
C ASP A 129 -30.32 1.19 4.26
N LEU A 130 -30.83 1.56 5.44
CA LEU A 130 -31.70 2.72 5.64
C LEU A 130 -30.99 4.07 5.47
N GLY A 131 -29.69 4.15 5.82
CA GLY A 131 -28.86 5.34 5.61
C GLY A 131 -28.40 5.48 4.15
N GLU A 132 -28.20 4.36 3.44
CA GLU A 132 -27.87 4.37 2.01
C GLU A 132 -28.95 5.05 1.15
N LEU A 133 -30.23 4.97 1.53
CA LEU A 133 -31.34 5.59 0.79
C LEU A 133 -31.27 7.13 0.77
N PHE A 134 -30.56 7.73 1.73
CA PHE A 134 -30.43 9.19 1.89
C PHE A 134 -29.04 9.71 1.53
N ALA A 135 -28.09 8.84 1.19
CA ALA A 135 -26.74 9.24 0.81
C ALA A 135 -26.73 9.76 -0.64
N ILE A 136 -26.39 11.04 -0.81
CA ILE A 136 -26.31 11.72 -2.11
C ILE A 136 -24.96 11.41 -2.78
N ASN A 137 -23.92 11.08 -1.99
CA ASN A 137 -22.58 10.74 -2.46
C ASN A 137 -22.03 9.44 -1.84
N ASN A 138 -21.08 8.77 -2.53
CA ASN A 138 -20.47 7.51 -2.07
C ASN A 138 -19.67 7.63 -0.75
N THR A 139 -19.21 8.83 -0.38
CA THR A 139 -18.52 9.11 0.90
C THR A 139 -19.50 9.13 2.08
N GLU A 140 -20.75 9.54 1.86
CA GLU A 140 -21.79 9.57 2.90
C GLU A 140 -22.27 8.18 3.30
N LYS A 141 -21.92 7.15 2.53
CA LYS A 141 -22.21 5.74 2.84
C LYS A 141 -21.32 5.16 3.94
N TYR A 142 -20.27 5.88 4.37
CA TYR A 142 -19.30 5.37 5.33
C TYR A 142 -19.16 6.28 6.55
N THR A 143 -19.19 5.69 7.73
CA THR A 143 -18.86 6.39 8.98
C THR A 143 -17.36 6.25 9.24
N LYS A 144 -16.67 7.39 9.27
CA LYS A 144 -15.23 7.49 9.55
C LYS A 144 -14.97 7.35 11.06
N LYS A 145 -14.02 6.48 11.42
CA LYS A 145 -13.62 6.19 12.80
C LYS A 145 -12.11 6.35 12.97
N GLU A 146 -11.70 7.08 14.01
CA GLU A 146 -10.29 7.28 14.34
C GLU A 146 -9.68 6.04 15.00
N ASN A 147 -8.50 5.62 14.56
CA ASN A 147 -7.85 4.41 15.09
C ASN A 147 -6.92 4.67 16.28
N ILE A 148 -6.53 5.93 16.52
CA ILE A 148 -5.79 6.31 17.72
C ILE A 148 -6.80 6.58 18.83
N PRO A 149 -6.84 5.78 19.91
CA PRO A 149 -7.81 5.96 20.98
C PRO A 149 -7.56 7.25 21.77
N ASN A 150 -8.63 7.81 22.34
CA ASN A 150 -8.52 9.01 23.20
C ASN A 150 -7.65 8.79 24.44
N THR A 151 -7.51 7.54 24.91
CA THR A 151 -6.61 7.18 26.01
C THR A 151 -5.15 7.39 25.60
N ILE A 152 -4.74 6.90 24.44
CA ILE A 152 -3.38 7.09 23.90
C ILE A 152 -3.09 8.57 23.65
N LEU A 153 -4.04 9.31 23.09
CA LEU A 153 -3.90 10.77 22.93
C LEU A 153 -3.61 11.45 24.27
N LYS A 154 -4.39 11.13 25.32
CA LYS A 154 -4.19 11.68 26.66
C LYS A 154 -2.83 11.31 27.25
N ASP A 155 -2.35 10.08 27.01
CA ASP A 155 -1.05 9.63 27.47
C ASP A 155 0.10 10.41 26.83
N PHE A 156 0.05 10.64 25.51
CA PHE A 156 1.02 11.49 24.81
C PHE A 156 0.99 12.92 25.34
N GLN A 157 -0.19 13.54 25.44
CA GLN A 157 -0.33 14.90 25.96
C GLN A 157 0.19 15.04 27.40
N LYS A 158 -0.04 14.02 28.24
CA LYS A 158 0.48 14.00 29.62
C LYS A 158 2.00 13.80 29.64
N LYS A 159 2.53 12.88 28.83
CA LYS A 159 3.96 12.57 28.77
C LYS A 159 4.80 13.76 28.33
N TYR A 160 4.32 14.50 27.32
CA TYR A 160 5.02 15.67 26.76
C TYR A 160 4.55 17.00 27.36
N GLN A 161 3.57 16.98 28.27
CA GLN A 161 2.98 18.16 28.89
C GLN A 161 2.44 19.18 27.88
N ASP A 162 1.91 18.69 26.77
CA ASP A 162 1.46 19.49 25.63
C ASP A 162 0.06 19.05 25.20
N LYS A 163 -0.92 19.95 25.35
CA LYS A 163 -2.32 19.71 24.99
C LYS A 163 -2.64 19.95 23.52
N THR A 164 -1.69 20.52 22.76
CA THR A 164 -1.87 20.81 21.34
C THR A 164 -1.66 19.58 20.46
N ILE A 165 -0.98 18.54 20.97
CA ILE A 165 -0.81 17.26 20.30
C ILE A 165 -2.17 16.67 19.96
N ASN A 166 -2.37 16.35 18.68
CA ASN A 166 -3.55 15.64 18.17
C ASN A 166 -3.18 14.24 17.65
N LYS A 167 -4.16 13.49 17.14
CA LYS A 167 -3.98 12.09 16.70
C LYS A 167 -3.16 11.99 15.41
N GLU A 168 -3.31 12.93 14.48
CA GLU A 168 -2.51 12.95 13.26
C GLU A 168 -1.03 13.20 13.59
N ASP A 169 -0.75 14.09 14.55
CA ASP A 169 0.63 14.33 15.01
C ASP A 169 1.27 13.05 15.56
N ILE A 170 0.50 12.23 16.30
CA ILE A 170 0.95 10.93 16.80
C ILE A 170 1.19 9.96 15.64
N PHE A 171 0.32 9.95 14.63
CA PHE A 171 0.49 9.12 13.44
C PHE A 171 1.78 9.45 12.68
N TYR A 172 2.04 10.74 12.43
CA TYR A 172 3.28 11.19 11.81
C TYR A 172 4.51 10.99 12.71
N TYR A 173 4.35 11.15 14.03
CA TYR A 173 5.40 10.82 15.00
C TYR A 173 5.84 9.36 14.88
N ILE A 174 4.89 8.42 14.81
CA ILE A 174 5.18 7.00 14.59
C ILE A 174 5.98 6.83 13.30
N TYR A 175 5.53 7.45 12.20
CA TYR A 175 6.21 7.36 10.92
C TYR A 175 7.65 7.90 10.96
N GLY A 176 7.88 9.00 11.66
CA GLY A 176 9.22 9.56 11.88
C GLY A 176 10.12 8.64 12.70
N VAL A 177 9.61 8.04 13.78
CA VAL A 177 10.37 7.07 14.61
C VAL A 177 10.74 5.83 13.79
N LEU A 178 9.82 5.30 12.99
CA LEU A 178 10.07 4.13 12.14
C LEU A 178 11.17 4.36 11.09
N HIS A 179 11.47 5.62 10.75
CA HIS A 179 12.52 5.99 9.82
C HIS A 179 13.87 6.31 10.49
N PHE A 180 13.89 6.45 11.82
CA PHE A 180 15.10 6.82 12.54
C PHE A 180 16.14 5.70 12.53
N PRO A 181 17.37 5.94 12.02
CA PRO A 181 18.39 4.88 11.90
C PRO A 181 18.72 4.20 13.23
N GLU A 182 18.86 4.97 14.31
CA GLU A 182 19.15 4.42 15.65
C GLU A 182 18.02 3.53 16.15
N TYR A 183 16.75 3.86 15.88
CA TYR A 183 15.61 3.00 16.22
C TYR A 183 15.71 1.66 15.47
N LYS A 184 15.92 1.70 14.15
CA LYS A 184 16.04 0.47 13.35
C LYS A 184 17.22 -0.38 13.79
N GLN A 185 18.36 0.23 14.10
CA GLN A 185 19.56 -0.47 14.54
C GLN A 185 19.37 -1.09 15.93
N ARG A 186 18.86 -0.31 16.89
CA ARG A 186 18.67 -0.75 18.28
C ARG A 186 17.65 -1.87 18.40
N PHE A 187 16.57 -1.82 17.62
CA PHE A 187 15.47 -2.80 17.67
C PHE A 187 15.51 -3.79 16.50
N ALA A 188 16.63 -3.91 15.77
CA ALA A 188 16.73 -4.75 14.56
C ALA A 188 16.30 -6.21 14.80
N ALA A 189 16.65 -6.78 15.97
CA ALA A 189 16.28 -8.15 16.33
C ALA A 189 14.76 -8.30 16.57
N ASP A 190 14.14 -7.31 17.22
CA ASP A 190 12.71 -7.31 17.54
C ASP A 190 11.87 -7.03 16.29
N LEU A 191 12.28 -6.06 15.47
CA LEU A 191 11.61 -5.72 14.20
C LEU A 191 11.57 -6.89 13.21
N LYS A 192 12.47 -7.87 13.35
CA LYS A 192 12.42 -9.13 12.59
C LYS A 192 11.45 -10.16 13.16
N LYS A 193 11.14 -10.10 14.46
CA LYS A 193 10.39 -11.14 15.20
C LYS A 193 8.99 -10.73 15.62
N MET A 194 8.69 -9.44 15.63
CA MET A 194 7.40 -8.90 16.05
C MET A 194 7.10 -7.55 15.42
N LEU A 195 5.86 -7.08 15.60
CA LEU A 195 5.44 -5.76 15.13
C LEU A 195 6.20 -4.64 15.86
N PRO A 196 6.45 -3.50 15.19
CA PRO A 196 7.20 -2.40 15.79
C PRO A 196 6.47 -1.84 17.03
N HIS A 197 7.18 -1.80 18.15
CA HIS A 197 6.74 -1.05 19.33
C HIS A 197 7.38 0.33 19.32
N ILE A 198 6.57 1.37 19.53
CA ILE A 198 6.99 2.76 19.38
C ILE A 198 7.33 3.35 20.76
N PRO A 199 8.60 3.71 21.03
CA PRO A 199 8.98 4.35 22.29
C PRO A 199 8.55 5.82 22.34
N TYR A 200 8.47 6.36 23.55
CA TYR A 200 8.51 7.80 23.75
C TYR A 200 9.93 8.30 23.54
N THR A 201 10.11 9.21 22.60
CA THR A 201 11.39 9.89 22.35
C THR A 201 11.48 11.14 23.22
N LYS A 202 12.65 11.77 23.24
CA LYS A 202 12.86 13.00 24.01
C LYS A 202 12.09 14.19 23.43
N ASP A 203 11.97 14.27 22.11
CA ASP A 203 11.40 15.41 21.39
C ASP A 203 10.31 14.94 20.42
N PHE A 204 9.06 15.01 20.88
CA PHE A 204 7.88 14.60 20.10
C PHE A 204 7.78 15.36 18.77
N TRP A 205 7.88 16.69 18.82
CA TRP A 205 7.62 17.53 17.67
C TRP A 205 8.67 17.38 16.58
N LYS A 206 9.93 17.11 16.95
CA LYS A 206 10.97 16.82 15.95
C LYS A 206 10.64 15.58 15.13
N PHE A 207 10.24 14.48 15.78
CA PHE A 207 9.84 13.26 15.07
C PHE A 207 8.52 13.42 14.33
N SER A 208 7.52 14.09 14.92
CA SER A 208 6.23 14.33 14.26
C SER A 208 6.37 15.19 13.00
N LYS A 209 7.10 16.31 13.07
CA LYS A 209 7.33 17.19 11.92
C LYS A 209 8.14 16.50 10.82
N ALA A 210 9.25 15.84 11.18
CA ALA A 210 10.05 15.10 10.20
C ALA A 210 9.26 13.94 9.57
N GLY A 211 8.42 13.24 10.35
CA GLY A 211 7.53 12.20 9.84
C GLY A 211 6.46 12.76 8.91
N LYS A 212 5.88 13.93 9.22
CA LYS A 212 4.89 14.60 8.36
C LYS A 212 5.51 15.06 7.04
N GLU A 213 6.71 15.63 7.10
CA GLU A 213 7.47 16.05 5.92
C GLU A 213 7.84 14.84 5.05
N LEU A 214 8.35 13.76 5.64
CA LEU A 214 8.65 12.53 4.90
C LEU A 214 7.39 11.90 4.29
N ALA A 215 6.26 11.94 5.00
CA ALA A 215 4.99 11.47 4.47
C ALA A 215 4.53 12.30 3.28
N TYR A 216 4.70 13.63 3.31
CA TYR A 216 4.42 14.49 2.17
C TYR A 216 5.20 14.04 0.93
N TRP A 217 6.51 13.81 1.03
CA TRP A 217 7.32 13.35 -0.09
C TRP A 217 6.89 11.98 -0.61
N HIS A 218 6.62 11.03 0.29
CA HIS A 218 6.25 9.66 -0.10
C HIS A 218 4.83 9.53 -0.68
N LEU A 219 3.92 10.46 -0.35
CA LEU A 219 2.57 10.48 -0.91
C LEU A 219 2.50 11.24 -2.24
N ASN A 220 3.37 12.22 -2.44
CA ASN A 220 3.36 13.10 -3.61
C ASN A 220 4.53 12.81 -4.59
N TYR A 221 5.11 11.60 -4.53
CA TYR A 221 6.29 11.23 -5.33
C TYR A 221 6.13 11.38 -6.85
N GLU A 222 4.90 11.50 -7.36
CA GLU A 222 4.60 11.71 -8.79
C GLU A 222 4.33 13.19 -9.14
N THR A 223 4.13 14.06 -8.14
CA THR A 223 3.62 15.44 -8.34
C THR A 223 4.49 16.53 -7.72
N ILE A 224 5.52 16.16 -6.96
CA ILE A 224 6.51 17.11 -6.42
C ILE A 224 7.36 17.73 -7.52
N GLU A 225 7.95 18.89 -7.22
CA GLU A 225 8.98 19.49 -8.05
C GLU A 225 10.13 18.50 -8.23
N LEU A 226 10.46 18.23 -9.50
CA LEU A 226 11.49 17.27 -9.86
C LEU A 226 12.86 17.84 -9.49
N TYR A 227 13.75 16.97 -9.01
CA TYR A 227 15.15 17.31 -8.93
C TYR A 227 15.67 17.60 -10.34
N GLU A 228 16.43 18.69 -10.50
CA GLU A 228 16.98 19.08 -11.80
C GLU A 228 17.93 17.99 -12.32
N LEU A 229 17.66 17.51 -13.53
CA LEU A 229 18.45 16.50 -14.21
C LEU A 229 18.85 17.03 -15.58
N GLU A 230 20.08 16.72 -15.99
CA GLU A 230 20.52 16.92 -17.37
C GLU A 230 19.96 15.78 -18.23
N GLU A 231 19.06 16.11 -19.15
CA GLU A 231 18.48 15.14 -20.09
C GLU A 231 19.23 15.18 -21.43
N PHE A 232 19.82 14.05 -21.84
CA PHE A 232 20.45 13.93 -23.15
C PHE A 232 19.49 13.26 -24.13
N LYS A 233 19.19 14.00 -25.21
CA LYS A 233 18.37 13.51 -26.34
C LYS A 233 19.27 13.19 -27.51
N LYS A 234 19.15 11.96 -28.03
CA LYS A 234 19.86 11.56 -29.25
C LYS A 234 19.36 12.33 -30.49
N ASP A 235 18.05 12.56 -30.57
CA ASP A 235 17.39 13.26 -31.66
C ASP A 235 16.99 14.68 -31.21
N LEU A 236 17.03 15.66 -32.13
CA LEU A 236 16.65 17.07 -31.86
C LEU A 236 15.18 17.23 -31.44
N PHE A 237 14.31 16.35 -31.95
CA PHE A 237 12.88 16.33 -31.68
C PHE A 237 12.49 14.91 -31.30
N LEU A 238 11.68 14.78 -30.25
CA LEU A 238 11.11 13.52 -29.79
C LEU A 238 9.59 13.63 -29.82
N ASN A 239 8.94 12.54 -30.22
CA ASN A 239 7.49 12.39 -30.14
C ASN A 239 7.12 11.49 -28.96
N ASP A 240 5.84 11.39 -28.62
CA ASP A 240 5.38 10.59 -27.47
C ASP A 240 5.84 9.12 -27.50
N GLU A 241 5.92 8.52 -28.71
CA GLU A 241 6.40 7.14 -28.88
C GLU A 241 7.86 6.95 -28.46
N ASP A 242 8.67 8.01 -28.53
CA ASP A 242 10.09 8.00 -28.16
C ASP A 242 10.31 7.99 -26.66
N TYR A 243 9.28 8.31 -25.87
CA TYR A 243 9.28 8.20 -24.41
C TYR A 243 8.85 6.81 -23.91
N ARG A 244 8.63 5.86 -24.82
CA ARG A 244 8.33 4.47 -24.41
C ARG A 244 9.55 3.83 -23.74
N VAL A 245 9.34 3.28 -22.55
CA VAL A 245 10.35 2.49 -21.82
C VAL A 245 10.26 1.03 -22.23
N GLU A 246 11.42 0.44 -22.55
CA GLU A 246 11.59 -1.02 -22.60
C GLU A 246 12.23 -1.52 -21.32
N LYS A 247 13.43 -0.99 -21.00
CA LYS A 247 14.18 -1.33 -19.80
C LYS A 247 15.20 -0.25 -19.47
N MET A 248 14.97 0.46 -18.37
CA MET A 248 15.93 1.43 -17.86
C MET A 248 17.15 0.71 -17.27
N THR A 249 18.34 1.27 -17.48
CA THR A 249 19.59 0.74 -16.93
C THR A 249 20.50 1.86 -16.46
N PHE A 250 21.42 1.57 -15.54
CA PHE A 250 22.46 2.52 -15.21
C PHE A 250 23.50 2.63 -16.33
N GLY A 251 24.12 3.81 -16.43
CA GLY A 251 25.31 4.01 -17.26
C GLY A 251 26.48 3.12 -16.84
N LYS A 252 27.55 3.15 -17.63
CA LYS A 252 28.78 2.43 -17.33
C LYS A 252 29.98 3.34 -17.53
N ASN A 253 30.96 3.21 -16.64
CA ASN A 253 32.25 3.86 -16.73
C ASN A 253 33.39 2.84 -16.55
N LYS A 254 34.65 3.30 -16.52
CA LYS A 254 35.83 2.43 -16.39
C LYS A 254 35.84 1.58 -15.10
N ASN A 255 35.09 2.00 -14.08
CA ASN A 255 35.00 1.35 -12.78
C ASN A 255 33.73 0.50 -12.62
N GLY A 256 32.92 0.34 -13.68
CA GLY A 256 31.70 -0.49 -13.67
C GLY A 256 30.43 0.33 -13.83
N ILE A 257 29.42 0.03 -13.00
CA ILE A 257 28.11 0.69 -13.05
C ILE A 257 28.24 2.13 -12.59
N ASP A 258 27.75 3.07 -13.40
CA ASP A 258 27.67 4.49 -13.08
C ASP A 258 26.25 4.85 -12.65
N LYS A 259 26.06 5.13 -11.35
CA LYS A 259 24.75 5.48 -10.79
C LYS A 259 24.37 6.96 -10.98
N THR A 260 25.25 7.76 -11.59
CA THR A 260 24.97 9.16 -11.93
C THR A 260 24.23 9.30 -13.26
N ILE A 261 24.13 8.21 -14.04
CA ILE A 261 23.53 8.18 -15.37
C ILE A 261 22.45 7.10 -15.43
N ILE A 262 21.26 7.45 -15.95
CA ILE A 262 20.17 6.50 -16.18
C ILE A 262 19.87 6.47 -17.67
N ILE A 263 20.21 5.35 -18.32
CA ILE A 263 19.79 5.10 -19.69
C ILE A 263 18.30 4.76 -19.65
N TYR A 264 17.45 5.71 -20.06
CA TYR A 264 16.00 5.57 -20.05
C TYR A 264 15.55 4.61 -21.18
N ASN A 265 16.04 4.87 -22.39
CA ASN A 265 15.88 4.01 -23.56
C ASN A 265 17.00 4.31 -24.60
N SER A 266 16.82 3.92 -25.86
CA SER A 266 17.82 4.12 -26.92
C SER A 266 17.97 5.57 -27.40
N LYS A 267 17.08 6.48 -26.97
CA LYS A 267 16.99 7.88 -27.39
C LYS A 267 17.24 8.88 -26.25
N LEU A 268 17.01 8.44 -25.01
CA LEU A 268 17.02 9.26 -23.80
C LEU A 268 18.00 8.70 -22.77
N THR A 269 18.82 9.57 -22.20
CA THR A 269 19.76 9.28 -21.10
C THR A 269 19.75 10.41 -20.09
#